data_AF-A0A1Q5JD57-F1
#
_entry.id   AF-A0A1Q5JD57-F1
#
_cell.length_a   1.000
_cell.length_b   1.000
_cell.length_c   1.000
_cell.angle_alpha   90.00
_cell.angle_beta   90.00
_cell.angle_gamma   90.00
#
_symmetry.space_group_name_H-M   'P 1'
#
loop_
_entity.id
_entity.type
_entity.pdbx_description
1 polymer ?
#
loop_
_entity_poly.entity_id
_entity_poly.type
_entity_poly.pdbx_seq_one_letter_code
_entity_poly.pdbx_strand_id
1 'polypeptide(L)'
;MGQGIAQVALVAGHPVRLYDSARGRAVEAVAALTARLDRLVEKGRLDATAREAAVGRLHAAEELDELADAALVIEAIVELLPVKQQLFADLEKVVGDDTVLATNTSSLSVTAIAGGLRLPGRFVGLHFFNPAPLLPLVEVVSGFATDADVATRAYATVKGWGKTPVRCADTPGFIVNRVARPFYAEALRLYEEGVADPATIDAALRDCGGFRMGPFELTDLIGQDVNEAVTRSVWESFHQDPKFTPSLAQRRLVESGRLGRKTGQGWFSYADGAERPEPHTAAPAKAPAKIVVRGDLGPAEPLVGLFEEAGIEVRRKRGAGFIQLPGRGELMLADGETSFEYHREEIVYFDLALDYARASRIVLSTREGTAPETLGEAVGLFQALGKQVSVIGDVPGMIVARTVAMLADLAADAVDRGVATAEDVDTAMRLGVNYPAGPLEWAAKVGHQRLSGLLGELHERYPTGRYAPSLGLVRRGYAEYAKDSR
;
A
#
# COMPACT_ATOMS: atom_id res chain seq x y z
N MET A 1 5.62 10.24 -17.08
CA MET A 1 6.69 10.12 -16.07
C MET A 1 7.94 10.93 -16.42
N GLY A 2 8.54 10.76 -17.62
CA GLY A 2 9.79 11.42 -18.02
C GLY A 2 9.89 12.92 -17.70
N GLN A 3 8.86 13.72 -18.04
CA GLN A 3 8.84 15.16 -17.71
C GLN A 3 8.95 15.45 -16.20
N GLY A 4 8.34 14.62 -15.36
CA GLY A 4 8.41 14.78 -13.90
C GLY A 4 9.78 14.43 -13.33
N ILE A 5 10.42 13.39 -13.86
CA ILE A 5 11.78 12.99 -13.49
C ILE A 5 12.78 14.06 -13.93
N ALA A 6 12.66 14.55 -15.16
CA ALA A 6 13.45 15.64 -15.69
C ALA A 6 13.33 16.91 -14.83
N GLN A 7 12.13 17.26 -14.38
CA GLN A 7 11.93 18.40 -13.46
C GLN A 7 12.69 18.19 -12.13
N VAL A 8 12.70 16.98 -11.58
CA VAL A 8 13.42 16.67 -10.33
C VAL A 8 14.93 16.88 -10.51
N ALA A 9 15.51 16.29 -11.56
CA ALA A 9 16.94 16.43 -11.84
C ALA A 9 17.33 17.90 -12.14
N LEU A 10 16.48 18.62 -12.87
CA LEU A 10 16.74 20.01 -13.26
C LEU A 10 16.75 20.97 -12.07
N VAL A 11 15.79 20.81 -11.15
CA VAL A 11 15.70 21.60 -9.91
C VAL A 11 16.86 21.25 -8.96
N ALA A 12 17.37 20.02 -9.02
CA ALA A 12 18.57 19.60 -8.30
C ALA A 12 19.88 20.15 -8.92
N GLY A 13 19.81 20.89 -10.03
CA GLY A 13 20.95 21.60 -10.61
C GLY A 13 21.61 20.91 -11.81
N HIS A 14 21.06 19.80 -12.30
CA HIS A 14 21.67 19.04 -13.40
C HIS A 14 21.30 19.63 -14.78
N PRO A 15 22.22 19.58 -15.77
CA PRO A 15 21.88 19.64 -17.18
C PRO A 15 20.98 18.46 -17.55
N VAL A 16 19.89 18.73 -18.28
CA VAL A 16 18.91 17.70 -18.66
C VAL A 16 18.63 17.79 -20.15
N ARG A 17 18.82 16.67 -20.85
CA ARG A 17 18.38 16.48 -22.23
C ARG A 17 17.15 15.58 -22.26
N LEU A 18 16.08 16.06 -22.88
CA LEU A 18 14.86 15.29 -23.12
C LEU A 18 14.88 14.74 -24.54
N TYR A 19 14.77 13.43 -24.68
CA TYR A 19 14.65 12.74 -25.96
C TYR A 19 13.30 12.06 -26.07
N ASP A 20 12.73 12.06 -27.28
CA ASP A 20 11.52 11.34 -27.65
C ASP A 20 11.62 10.97 -29.14
N SER A 21 11.29 9.73 -29.50
CA SER A 21 11.38 9.27 -30.89
C SER A 21 10.35 9.92 -31.82
N ALA A 22 9.28 10.50 -31.26
CA ALA A 22 8.33 11.27 -32.03
C ALA A 22 8.84 12.72 -32.20
N ARG A 23 9.16 13.08 -33.46
CA ARG A 23 9.67 14.40 -33.84
C ARG A 23 8.84 15.53 -33.22
N GLY A 24 9.52 16.48 -32.57
CA GLY A 24 8.91 17.64 -31.92
C GLY A 24 8.43 17.41 -30.49
N ARG A 25 8.24 16.16 -30.03
CA ARG A 25 7.79 15.88 -28.65
C ARG A 25 8.78 16.31 -27.58
N ALA A 26 10.07 16.17 -27.83
CA ALA A 26 11.11 16.66 -26.94
C ALA A 26 11.01 18.18 -26.74
N VAL A 27 10.79 18.94 -27.82
CA VAL A 27 10.62 20.40 -27.78
C VAL A 27 9.34 20.79 -27.04
N GLU A 28 8.22 20.12 -27.31
CA GLU A 28 6.96 20.30 -26.58
C GLU A 28 7.14 20.04 -25.07
N ALA A 29 7.89 18.99 -24.71
CA ALA A 29 8.17 18.66 -23.32
C ALA A 29 9.01 19.74 -22.63
N VAL A 30 10.05 20.27 -23.30
CA VAL A 30 10.85 21.40 -22.79
C VAL A 30 9.97 22.62 -22.52
N ALA A 31 9.10 22.99 -23.47
CA ALA A 31 8.17 24.11 -23.29
C ALA A 31 7.20 23.85 -22.11
N ALA A 32 6.67 22.64 -21.98
CA ALA A 32 5.77 22.26 -20.90
C ALA A 32 6.45 22.29 -19.52
N LEU A 33 7.71 21.85 -19.41
CA LEU A 33 8.50 21.95 -18.18
C LEU A 33 8.78 23.40 -17.81
N THR A 34 9.16 24.22 -18.80
CA THR A 34 9.40 25.66 -18.62
C THR A 34 8.16 26.34 -18.00
N ALA A 35 6.97 26.11 -18.58
CA ALA A 35 5.71 26.63 -18.06
C ALA A 35 5.31 26.04 -16.69
N ARG A 36 5.82 24.87 -16.30
CA ARG A 36 5.62 24.34 -14.93
C ARG A 36 6.54 25.05 -13.93
N LEU A 37 7.78 25.35 -14.30
CA LEU A 37 8.70 26.11 -13.46
C LEU A 37 8.18 27.54 -13.24
N ASP A 38 7.62 28.18 -14.26
CA ASP A 38 6.95 29.49 -14.13
C ASP A 38 5.86 29.48 -13.07
N ARG A 39 4.98 28.46 -13.12
CA ARG A 39 3.93 28.25 -12.11
C ARG A 39 4.47 27.96 -10.71
N LEU A 40 5.69 27.45 -10.57
CA LEU A 40 6.32 27.29 -9.26
C LEU A 40 6.81 28.64 -8.71
N VAL A 41 7.33 29.52 -9.57
CA VAL A 41 7.71 30.89 -9.19
C VAL A 41 6.49 31.70 -8.79
N GLU A 42 5.41 31.66 -9.58
CA GLU A 42 4.13 32.32 -9.24
C GLU A 42 3.57 31.89 -7.88
N LYS A 43 3.80 30.62 -7.50
CA LYS A 43 3.38 30.05 -6.23
C LYS A 43 4.39 30.26 -5.10
N GLY A 44 5.49 30.98 -5.35
CA GLY A 44 6.57 31.22 -4.37
C GLY A 44 7.33 29.96 -3.95
N ARG A 45 7.26 28.89 -4.75
CA ARG A 45 7.91 27.58 -4.48
C ARG A 45 9.27 27.43 -5.16
N LEU A 46 9.64 28.38 -6.02
CA LEU A 46 10.93 28.45 -6.70
C LEU A 46 11.30 29.91 -6.89
N ASP A 47 12.57 30.25 -6.73
CA ASP A 47 13.09 31.60 -6.99
C ASP A 47 13.22 31.86 -8.51
N ALA A 48 13.06 33.12 -8.93
CA ALA A 48 13.12 33.49 -10.35
C ALA A 48 14.51 33.25 -10.97
N THR A 49 15.59 33.55 -10.24
CA THR A 49 16.97 33.28 -10.69
C THR A 49 17.23 31.78 -10.75
N ALA A 50 16.74 31.01 -9.76
CA ALA A 50 16.83 29.56 -9.79
C ALA A 50 16.07 28.96 -10.99
N ARG A 51 14.91 29.51 -11.34
CA ARG A 51 14.14 29.14 -12.53
C ARG A 51 14.90 29.43 -13.82
N GLU A 52 15.48 30.63 -13.97
CA GLU A 52 16.26 30.98 -15.17
C GLU A 52 17.45 30.05 -15.36
N ALA A 53 18.19 29.78 -14.28
CA ALA A 53 19.31 28.85 -14.31
C ALA A 53 18.86 27.42 -14.66
N ALA A 54 17.71 26.97 -14.16
CA ALA A 54 17.13 25.67 -14.53
C ALA A 54 16.78 25.60 -16.02
N VAL A 55 16.09 26.60 -16.56
CA VAL A 55 15.71 26.62 -17.98
C VAL A 55 16.94 26.68 -18.91
N GLY A 56 17.99 27.41 -18.51
CA GLY A 56 19.26 27.44 -19.26
C GLY A 56 19.99 26.10 -19.34
N ARG A 57 19.61 25.11 -18.53
CA ARG A 57 20.16 23.75 -18.48
C ARG A 57 19.25 22.69 -19.13
N LEU A 58 18.08 23.09 -19.62
CA LEU A 58 17.08 22.18 -20.17
C LEU A 58 17.11 22.23 -21.71
N HIS A 59 17.42 21.10 -22.33
CA HIS A 59 17.55 21.00 -23.78
C HIS A 59 16.69 19.85 -24.33
N ALA A 60 16.13 20.05 -25.52
CA ALA A 60 15.54 18.96 -26.30
C ALA A 60 16.66 18.30 -27.11
N ALA A 61 16.71 16.98 -27.10
CA ALA A 61 17.55 16.20 -27.99
C ALA A 61 16.71 15.68 -29.16
N GLU A 62 17.15 15.93 -30.40
CA GLU A 62 16.45 15.44 -31.60
C GLU A 62 16.83 14.00 -31.93
N GLU A 63 18.09 13.63 -31.67
CA GLU A 63 18.66 12.32 -31.97
C GLU A 63 19.34 11.73 -30.73
N LEU A 64 19.48 10.40 -30.69
CA LEU A 64 20.13 9.72 -29.58
C LEU A 64 21.59 10.17 -29.41
N ASP A 65 22.30 10.45 -30.51
CA ASP A 65 23.71 10.87 -30.53
C ASP A 65 23.98 12.12 -29.66
N GLU A 66 22.98 12.97 -29.46
CA GLU A 66 23.06 14.16 -28.62
C GLU A 66 23.08 13.84 -27.11
N LEU A 67 22.95 12.57 -26.74
CA LEU A 67 23.06 12.06 -25.36
C LEU A 67 24.46 11.53 -25.01
N ALA A 68 25.44 11.58 -25.93
CA ALA A 68 26.75 10.91 -25.80
C ALA A 68 27.56 11.27 -24.54
N ASP A 69 27.43 12.50 -24.04
CA ASP A 69 28.12 13.02 -22.84
C ASP A 69 27.28 12.90 -21.55
N ALA A 70 26.12 12.23 -21.60
CA ALA A 70 25.29 12.02 -20.41
C ALA A 70 25.97 11.09 -19.40
N ALA A 71 26.03 11.47 -18.13
CA ALA A 71 26.54 10.61 -17.06
C ALA A 71 25.49 9.60 -16.54
N LEU A 72 24.20 9.91 -16.74
CA LEU A 72 23.05 9.11 -16.32
C LEU A 72 21.93 9.27 -17.37
N VAL A 73 21.44 8.16 -17.88
CA VAL A 73 20.24 8.11 -18.74
C VAL A 73 19.11 7.43 -17.97
N ILE A 74 17.94 8.06 -17.90
CA ILE A 74 16.74 7.47 -17.27
C ILE A 74 15.66 7.27 -18.32
N GLU A 75 15.37 6.02 -18.62
CA GLU A 75 14.33 5.60 -19.56
C GLU A 75 12.94 5.62 -18.91
N ALA A 76 11.97 6.24 -19.59
CA ALA A 76 10.56 6.29 -19.17
C ALA A 76 9.59 6.28 -20.38
N ILE A 77 9.85 5.37 -21.32
CA ILE A 77 9.07 5.08 -22.53
C ILE A 77 7.99 4.02 -22.28
N VAL A 78 7.34 3.55 -23.34
CA VAL A 78 6.30 2.51 -23.29
C VAL A 78 6.78 1.23 -22.61
N GLU A 79 5.88 0.60 -21.86
CA GLU A 79 6.19 -0.56 -20.99
C GLU A 79 6.22 -1.88 -21.77
N LEU A 80 7.08 -1.96 -22.80
CA LEU A 80 7.27 -3.14 -23.64
C LEU A 80 8.74 -3.58 -23.64
N LEU A 81 8.99 -4.82 -23.21
CA LEU A 81 10.36 -5.35 -23.06
C LEU A 81 11.21 -5.24 -24.34
N PRO A 82 10.74 -5.67 -25.54
CA PRO A 82 11.56 -5.58 -26.75
C PRO A 82 11.93 -4.14 -27.12
N VAL A 83 11.02 -3.18 -26.86
CA VAL A 83 11.25 -1.77 -27.16
C VAL A 83 12.31 -1.18 -26.23
N LYS A 84 12.27 -1.51 -24.93
CA LYS A 84 13.28 -1.06 -23.97
C LYS A 84 14.64 -1.69 -24.25
N GLN A 85 14.69 -3.00 -24.55
CA GLN A 85 15.94 -3.68 -24.91
C GLN A 85 16.59 -3.05 -26.15
N GLN A 86 15.80 -2.77 -27.19
CA GLN A 86 16.30 -2.10 -28.39
C GLN A 86 16.84 -0.70 -28.08
N LEU A 87 16.10 0.10 -27.31
CA LEU A 87 16.54 1.44 -26.91
C LEU A 87 17.88 1.41 -26.17
N PHE A 88 18.06 0.50 -25.20
CA PHE A 88 19.32 0.43 -24.47
C PHE A 88 20.48 -0.11 -25.33
N ALA A 89 20.22 -1.05 -26.24
CA ALA A 89 21.23 -1.49 -27.21
C ALA A 89 21.69 -0.36 -28.15
N ASP A 90 20.80 0.55 -28.52
CA ASP A 90 21.15 1.73 -29.31
C ASP A 90 21.88 2.79 -28.47
N LEU A 91 21.48 3.01 -27.21
CA LEU A 91 22.18 3.90 -26.29
C LEU A 91 23.63 3.47 -26.03
N GLU A 92 23.92 2.16 -25.93
CA GLU A 92 25.30 1.68 -25.71
C GLU A 92 26.27 1.96 -26.86
N LYS A 93 25.76 2.27 -28.06
CA LYS A 93 26.58 2.70 -29.21
C LYS A 93 26.95 4.17 -29.12
N VAL A 94 26.23 4.93 -28.31
CA VAL A 94 26.29 6.39 -28.24
C VAL A 94 26.99 6.87 -26.97
N VAL A 95 26.57 6.37 -25.82
CA VAL A 95 27.04 6.87 -24.51
C VAL A 95 28.32 6.15 -24.07
N GLY A 96 29.20 6.86 -23.38
CA GLY A 96 30.46 6.29 -22.88
C GLY A 96 30.26 5.14 -21.88
N ASP A 97 31.26 4.26 -21.75
CA ASP A 97 31.19 3.03 -20.94
C ASP A 97 30.90 3.28 -19.44
N ASP A 98 31.29 4.45 -18.91
CA ASP A 98 31.05 4.85 -17.51
C ASP A 98 29.64 5.41 -17.24
N THR A 99 28.82 5.58 -18.27
CA THR A 99 27.44 6.10 -18.18
C THR A 99 26.54 5.13 -17.43
N VAL A 100 25.84 5.61 -16.41
CA VAL A 100 24.81 4.81 -15.73
C VAL A 100 23.55 4.78 -16.60
N LEU A 101 23.05 3.57 -16.88
CA LEU A 101 21.81 3.37 -17.60
C LEU A 101 20.73 2.98 -16.60
N ALA A 102 19.61 3.69 -16.59
CA ALA A 102 18.52 3.44 -15.68
C ALA A 102 17.16 3.36 -16.35
N THR A 103 16.26 2.55 -15.80
CA THR A 103 14.86 2.46 -16.24
C THR A 103 13.90 2.82 -15.10
N ASN A 104 12.83 3.54 -15.44
CA ASN A 104 11.69 3.81 -14.55
C ASN A 104 10.60 2.73 -14.64
N THR A 105 10.89 1.54 -15.19
CA THR A 105 9.90 0.46 -15.28
C THR A 105 9.28 0.15 -13.91
N SER A 106 8.02 -0.26 -13.92
CA SER A 106 7.24 -0.57 -12.72
C SER A 106 6.87 -2.06 -12.61
N SER A 107 6.98 -2.79 -13.72
CA SER A 107 6.53 -4.18 -13.85
C SER A 107 7.51 -5.11 -14.57
N LEU A 108 8.41 -4.59 -15.40
CA LEU A 108 9.38 -5.42 -16.12
C LEU A 108 10.62 -5.68 -15.25
N SER A 109 11.19 -6.88 -15.41
CA SER A 109 12.45 -7.23 -14.76
C SER A 109 13.58 -6.35 -15.27
N VAL A 110 14.28 -5.70 -14.34
CA VAL A 110 15.51 -4.93 -14.61
C VAL A 110 16.57 -5.83 -15.24
N THR A 111 16.67 -7.07 -14.77
CA THR A 111 17.54 -8.11 -15.32
C THR A 111 17.18 -8.45 -16.76
N ALA A 112 15.90 -8.60 -17.08
CA ALA A 112 15.45 -8.90 -18.43
C ALA A 112 15.75 -7.75 -19.41
N ILE A 113 15.56 -6.49 -18.98
CA ILE A 113 15.90 -5.33 -19.81
C ILE A 113 17.40 -5.26 -20.07
N ALA A 114 18.22 -5.54 -19.05
CA ALA A 114 19.67 -5.54 -19.16
C ALA A 114 20.27 -6.72 -19.95
N GLY A 115 19.49 -7.78 -20.21
CA GLY A 115 20.01 -9.06 -20.71
C GLY A 115 20.72 -9.00 -22.07
N GLY A 116 20.47 -7.97 -22.87
CA GLY A 116 21.11 -7.75 -24.17
C GLY A 116 22.29 -6.78 -24.16
N LEU A 117 22.64 -6.21 -23.01
CA LEU A 117 23.68 -5.18 -22.93
C LEU A 117 25.09 -5.78 -22.94
N ARG A 118 26.01 -5.05 -23.57
CA ARG A 118 27.46 -5.31 -23.54
C ARG A 118 28.02 -5.09 -22.13
N LEU A 119 27.56 -4.05 -21.43
CA LEU A 119 27.99 -3.72 -20.07
C LEU A 119 26.79 -3.69 -19.10
N PRO A 120 26.23 -4.85 -18.72
CA PRO A 120 25.02 -4.90 -17.89
C PRO A 120 25.26 -4.43 -16.44
N GLY A 121 26.52 -4.38 -15.98
CA GLY A 121 26.91 -3.91 -14.64
C GLY A 121 26.49 -2.47 -14.32
N ARG A 122 26.46 -1.60 -15.34
CA ARG A 122 26.07 -0.18 -15.20
C ARG A 122 24.57 0.07 -15.31
N PHE A 123 23.76 -0.99 -15.39
CA PHE A 123 22.32 -0.91 -15.54
C PHE A 123 21.60 -1.03 -14.19
N VAL A 124 20.62 -0.15 -13.92
CA VAL A 124 19.88 -0.12 -12.64
C VAL A 124 18.42 0.29 -12.84
N GLY A 125 17.51 -0.12 -11.96
CA GLY A 125 16.17 0.47 -11.91
C GLY A 125 16.16 1.73 -11.04
N LEU A 126 15.53 2.79 -11.54
CA LEU A 126 15.20 4.00 -10.78
C LEU A 126 13.70 4.26 -10.90
N HIS A 127 12.93 3.58 -10.07
CA HIS A 127 11.47 3.63 -10.13
C HIS A 127 10.92 4.79 -9.28
N PHE A 128 10.52 5.85 -9.98
CA PHE A 128 9.81 7.02 -9.41
C PHE A 128 8.30 6.77 -9.41
N PHE A 129 7.62 7.36 -8.42
CA PHE A 129 6.17 7.27 -8.29
C PHE A 129 5.47 8.52 -8.87
N ASN A 130 4.30 8.34 -9.48
CA ASN A 130 3.55 9.43 -10.10
C ASN A 130 2.70 10.22 -9.08
N PRO A 131 2.80 11.56 -9.00
CA PRO A 131 3.69 12.46 -9.75
C PRO A 131 5.11 12.55 -9.18
N ALA A 132 6.12 12.34 -10.03
CA ALA A 132 7.53 12.27 -9.61
C ALA A 132 8.05 13.51 -8.86
N PRO A 133 7.64 14.76 -9.16
CA PRO A 133 8.08 15.93 -8.36
C PRO A 133 7.49 15.96 -6.94
N LEU A 134 6.32 15.35 -6.72
CA LEU A 134 5.59 15.43 -5.46
C LEU A 134 5.88 14.25 -4.52
N LEU A 135 5.98 13.04 -5.08
CA LEU A 135 6.23 11.85 -4.26
C LEU A 135 7.72 11.76 -3.89
N PRO A 136 8.05 11.52 -2.61
CA PRO A 136 9.44 11.54 -2.15
C PRO A 136 10.18 10.23 -2.42
N LEU A 137 9.48 9.10 -2.55
CA LEU A 137 10.07 7.78 -2.70
C LEU A 137 10.64 7.54 -4.11
N VAL A 138 11.78 6.85 -4.16
CA VAL A 138 12.30 6.19 -5.38
C VAL A 138 12.84 4.81 -5.00
N GLU A 139 12.46 3.77 -5.73
CA GLU A 139 13.07 2.44 -5.56
C GLU A 139 14.30 2.32 -6.47
N VAL A 140 15.47 2.07 -5.85
CA VAL A 140 16.72 1.77 -6.55
C VAL A 140 16.83 0.26 -6.67
N VAL A 141 16.56 -0.25 -7.86
CA VAL A 141 16.39 -1.68 -8.12
C VAL A 141 17.66 -2.27 -8.74
N SER A 142 18.28 -3.23 -8.05
CA SER A 142 19.42 -3.97 -8.60
C SER A 142 18.95 -5.19 -9.38
N GLY A 143 19.26 -5.24 -10.67
CA GLY A 143 19.16 -6.46 -11.48
C GLY A 143 20.26 -7.45 -11.11
N PHE A 144 20.19 -8.65 -11.66
CA PHE A 144 21.15 -9.74 -11.35
C PHE A 144 22.61 -9.36 -11.63
N ALA A 145 22.84 -8.57 -12.69
CA ALA A 145 24.17 -8.16 -13.11
C ALA A 145 24.58 -6.78 -12.60
N THR A 146 23.70 -6.03 -11.93
CA THR A 146 23.97 -4.64 -11.52
C THR A 146 25.12 -4.58 -10.52
N ASP A 147 26.13 -3.76 -10.81
CA ASP A 147 27.25 -3.55 -9.91
C ASP A 147 26.83 -2.75 -8.66
N ALA A 148 27.38 -3.13 -7.51
CA ALA A 148 27.02 -2.54 -6.22
C ALA A 148 27.40 -1.04 -6.11
N ASP A 149 28.49 -0.63 -6.77
CA ASP A 149 28.93 0.76 -6.83
C ASP A 149 27.97 1.61 -7.70
N VAL A 150 27.48 1.07 -8.81
CA VAL A 150 26.48 1.70 -9.69
C VAL A 150 25.18 1.92 -8.92
N ALA A 151 24.65 0.90 -8.25
CA ALA A 151 23.48 1.03 -7.40
C ALA A 151 23.69 2.04 -6.27
N THR A 152 24.92 2.17 -5.76
CA THR A 152 25.27 3.15 -4.72
C THR A 152 25.38 4.57 -5.23
N ARG A 153 25.96 4.77 -6.41
CA ARG A 153 25.98 6.06 -7.11
C ARG A 153 24.56 6.53 -7.43
N ALA A 154 23.72 5.64 -7.95
CA ALA A 154 22.33 5.92 -8.26
C ALA A 154 21.53 6.32 -7.00
N TYR A 155 21.69 5.56 -5.91
CA TYR A 155 21.11 5.90 -4.60
C TYR A 155 21.56 7.29 -4.12
N ALA A 156 22.87 7.56 -4.11
CA ALA A 156 23.41 8.84 -3.66
C ALA A 156 22.93 10.01 -4.52
N THR A 157 22.81 9.80 -5.84
CA THR A 157 22.33 10.79 -6.80
C THR A 157 20.89 11.17 -6.50
N VAL A 158 20.00 10.18 -6.41
CA VAL A 158 18.58 10.41 -6.13
C VAL A 158 18.36 11.02 -4.74
N LYS A 159 19.15 10.60 -3.74
CA LYS A 159 19.16 11.26 -2.43
C LYS A 159 19.57 12.74 -2.53
N GLY A 160 20.58 13.04 -3.33
CA GLY A 160 21.01 14.41 -3.63
C GLY A 160 19.93 15.26 -4.31
N TRP A 161 18.98 14.63 -5.02
CA TRP A 161 17.82 15.30 -5.61
C TRP A 161 16.69 15.61 -4.61
N GLY A 162 16.92 15.38 -3.31
CA GLY A 162 15.91 15.59 -2.27
C GLY A 162 14.83 14.50 -2.23
N LYS A 163 15.11 13.33 -2.82
CA LYS A 163 14.26 12.14 -2.71
C LYS A 163 14.72 11.24 -1.57
N THR A 164 13.85 10.31 -1.20
CA THR A 164 14.14 9.24 -0.25
C THR A 164 14.27 7.94 -1.04
N PRO A 165 15.49 7.56 -1.47
CA PRO A 165 15.69 6.29 -2.13
C PRO A 165 15.67 5.13 -1.13
N VAL A 166 15.08 4.02 -1.56
CA VAL A 166 15.14 2.70 -0.89
C VAL A 166 15.79 1.69 -1.84
N ARG A 167 16.46 0.67 -1.32
CA ARG A 167 17.12 -0.34 -2.15
C ARG A 167 16.26 -1.59 -2.25
N CYS A 168 16.18 -2.18 -3.45
CA CYS A 168 15.62 -3.51 -3.58
C CYS A 168 16.24 -4.35 -4.69
N ALA A 169 16.11 -5.67 -4.57
CA ALA A 169 16.41 -6.61 -5.63
C ALA A 169 15.30 -6.59 -6.71
N ASP A 170 15.68 -6.96 -7.92
CA ASP A 170 14.77 -7.16 -9.06
C ASP A 170 13.87 -8.38 -8.84
N THR A 171 12.75 -8.16 -8.15
CA THR A 171 11.67 -9.14 -7.99
C THR A 171 10.34 -8.52 -8.45
N PRO A 172 9.35 -9.33 -8.88
CA PRO A 172 8.12 -8.79 -9.43
C PRO A 172 7.41 -7.82 -8.47
N GLY A 173 7.15 -6.60 -8.96
CA GLY A 173 6.52 -5.54 -8.17
C GLY A 173 7.42 -4.86 -7.13
N PHE A 174 8.73 -5.13 -7.13
CA PHE A 174 9.73 -4.52 -6.24
C PHE A 174 9.30 -4.57 -4.77
N ILE A 175 9.22 -3.42 -4.08
CA ILE A 175 8.66 -3.34 -2.73
C ILE A 175 7.20 -2.91 -2.80
N VAL A 176 6.93 -1.70 -3.29
CA VAL A 176 5.63 -1.04 -3.12
C VAL A 176 4.52 -1.79 -3.85
N ASN A 177 4.72 -2.13 -5.13
CA ASN A 177 3.67 -2.77 -5.91
C ASN A 177 3.35 -4.18 -5.37
N ARG A 178 4.35 -4.90 -4.88
CA ARG A 178 4.22 -6.22 -4.24
C ARG A 178 3.48 -6.13 -2.91
N VAL A 179 3.98 -5.33 -1.97
CA VAL A 179 3.48 -5.28 -0.58
C VAL A 179 2.13 -4.56 -0.51
N ALA A 180 1.79 -3.66 -1.45
CA ALA A 180 0.49 -3.00 -1.48
C ALA A 180 -0.68 -3.89 -1.96
N ARG A 181 -0.42 -5.02 -2.65
CA ARG A 181 -1.50 -5.82 -3.27
C ARG A 181 -2.62 -6.22 -2.30
N PRO A 182 -2.34 -6.69 -1.07
CA PRO A 182 -3.39 -7.10 -0.14
C PRO A 182 -4.35 -5.99 0.26
N PHE A 183 -3.92 -4.73 0.26
CA PHE A 183 -4.79 -3.61 0.61
C PHE A 183 -6.01 -3.51 -0.31
N TYR A 184 -5.81 -3.76 -1.61
CA TYR A 184 -6.91 -3.82 -2.58
C TYR A 184 -7.59 -5.19 -2.54
N ALA A 185 -6.80 -6.26 -2.52
CA ALA A 185 -7.30 -7.60 -2.77
C ALA A 185 -8.18 -8.13 -1.62
N GLU A 186 -7.89 -7.77 -0.37
CA GLU A 186 -8.76 -8.15 0.76
C GLU A 186 -10.09 -7.40 0.75
N ALA A 187 -10.07 -6.10 0.41
CA ALA A 187 -11.30 -5.31 0.29
C ALA A 187 -12.21 -5.82 -0.85
N LEU A 188 -11.63 -6.14 -2.00
CA LEU A 188 -12.36 -6.70 -3.14
C LEU A 188 -12.98 -8.05 -2.80
N ARG A 189 -12.25 -8.90 -2.04
CA ARG A 189 -12.77 -10.18 -1.59
C ARG A 189 -13.95 -10.03 -0.63
N LEU A 190 -13.83 -9.14 0.36
CA LEU A 190 -14.92 -8.83 1.29
C LEU A 190 -16.18 -8.36 0.56
N TYR A 191 -16.02 -7.53 -0.47
CA TYR A 191 -17.12 -7.10 -1.32
C TYR A 191 -17.73 -8.27 -2.13
N GLU A 192 -16.90 -9.13 -2.74
CA GLU A 192 -17.36 -10.30 -3.49
C GLU A 192 -18.11 -11.31 -2.62
N GLU A 193 -17.71 -11.45 -1.35
CA GLU A 193 -18.38 -12.29 -0.35
C GLU A 193 -19.63 -11.62 0.26
N GLY A 194 -19.95 -10.38 -0.13
CA GLY A 194 -21.15 -9.68 0.34
C GLY A 194 -21.08 -9.21 1.80
N VAL A 195 -19.88 -9.09 2.36
CA VAL A 195 -19.68 -8.76 3.79
C VAL A 195 -20.09 -7.33 4.11
N ALA A 196 -19.73 -6.38 3.24
CA ALA A 196 -20.02 -4.96 3.39
C ALA A 196 -19.95 -4.26 2.03
N ASP A 197 -20.63 -3.12 1.91
CA ASP A 197 -20.55 -2.27 0.73
C ASP A 197 -19.19 -1.51 0.65
N PRO A 198 -18.81 -1.02 -0.54
CA PRO A 198 -17.55 -0.31 -0.74
C PRO A 198 -17.33 0.89 0.19
N ALA A 199 -18.36 1.69 0.49
CA ALA A 199 -18.22 2.86 1.34
C ALA A 199 -17.93 2.46 2.79
N THR A 200 -18.59 1.40 3.29
CA THR A 200 -18.32 0.83 4.61
C THR A 200 -16.90 0.28 4.73
N ILE A 201 -16.42 -0.46 3.72
CA ILE A 201 -15.05 -1.01 3.73
C ILE A 201 -14.00 0.12 3.66
N ASP A 202 -14.22 1.12 2.82
CA ASP A 202 -13.35 2.29 2.73
C ASP A 202 -13.29 3.05 4.06
N ALA A 203 -14.44 3.27 4.70
CA ALA A 203 -14.52 3.92 6.00
C ALA A 203 -13.83 3.09 7.10
N ALA A 204 -13.97 1.77 7.10
CA ALA A 204 -13.28 0.90 8.04
C ALA A 204 -11.75 1.04 7.94
N LEU A 205 -11.18 0.89 6.72
CA LEU A 205 -9.74 0.99 6.54
C LEU A 205 -9.21 2.40 6.82
N ARG A 206 -9.96 3.45 6.48
CA ARG A 206 -9.56 4.84 6.73
C ARG A 206 -9.70 5.25 8.20
N ASP A 207 -10.87 5.03 8.79
CA ASP A 207 -11.26 5.64 10.06
C ASP A 207 -10.94 4.75 11.28
N CYS A 208 -10.77 3.44 11.07
CA CYS A 208 -10.30 2.46 12.06
C CYS A 208 -8.83 2.06 11.80
N GLY A 209 -8.51 1.73 10.54
CA GLY A 209 -7.15 1.35 10.12
C GLY A 209 -6.19 2.54 9.94
N GLY A 210 -6.67 3.77 9.90
CA GLY A 210 -5.84 4.97 9.78
C GLY A 210 -5.24 5.21 8.39
N PHE A 211 -5.61 4.42 7.37
CA PHE A 211 -5.17 4.66 5.99
C PHE A 211 -5.69 6.02 5.49
N ARG A 212 -4.93 6.70 4.64
CA ARG A 212 -5.33 8.04 4.14
C ARG A 212 -6.62 8.01 3.30
N MET A 213 -6.84 6.93 2.58
CA MET A 213 -7.94 6.72 1.64
C MET A 213 -8.29 5.23 1.62
N GLY A 214 -9.58 4.91 1.47
CA GLY A 214 -10.02 3.52 1.31
C GLY A 214 -9.65 2.93 -0.06
N PRO A 215 -9.55 1.59 -0.17
CA PRO A 215 -9.11 0.92 -1.40
C PRO A 215 -10.05 1.13 -2.60
N PHE A 216 -11.36 1.26 -2.40
CA PHE A 216 -12.30 1.48 -3.50
C PHE A 216 -12.15 2.89 -4.07
N GLU A 217 -12.12 3.91 -3.22
CA GLU A 217 -11.86 5.30 -3.63
C GLU A 217 -10.47 5.43 -4.28
N LEU A 218 -9.47 4.75 -3.72
CA LEU A 218 -8.10 4.79 -4.23
C LEU A 218 -7.98 4.14 -5.60
N THR A 219 -8.62 2.99 -5.84
CA THR A 219 -8.60 2.35 -7.16
C THR A 219 -9.37 3.15 -8.20
N ASP A 220 -10.44 3.85 -7.83
CA ASP A 220 -11.13 4.78 -8.73
C ASP A 220 -10.30 6.03 -9.05
N LEU A 221 -9.45 6.48 -8.12
CA LEU A 221 -8.53 7.58 -8.34
C LEU A 221 -7.36 7.18 -9.26
N ILE A 222 -6.79 5.98 -9.03
CA ILE A 222 -5.71 5.42 -9.86
C ILE A 222 -6.22 5.09 -11.26
N GLY A 223 -7.42 4.53 -11.34
CA GLY A 223 -7.99 3.91 -12.54
C GLY A 223 -8.05 2.40 -12.40
N GLN A 224 -9.23 1.82 -12.60
CA GLN A 224 -9.44 0.37 -12.42
C GLN A 224 -8.60 -0.47 -13.38
N ASP A 225 -8.46 -0.03 -14.63
CA ASP A 225 -7.62 -0.65 -15.65
C ASP A 225 -6.14 -0.65 -15.26
N VAL A 226 -5.65 0.46 -14.68
CA VAL A 226 -4.25 0.57 -14.26
C VAL A 226 -3.99 -0.32 -13.05
N ASN A 227 -4.86 -0.28 -12.04
CA ASN A 227 -4.68 -1.09 -10.84
C ASN A 227 -4.81 -2.60 -11.13
N GLU A 228 -5.79 -3.01 -11.94
CA GLU A 228 -5.99 -4.41 -12.34
C GLU A 228 -4.83 -4.92 -13.18
N ALA A 229 -4.32 -4.13 -14.13
CA ALA A 229 -3.16 -4.51 -14.95
C ALA A 229 -1.91 -4.75 -14.09
N VAL A 230 -1.65 -3.90 -13.08
CA VAL A 230 -0.54 -4.11 -12.14
C VAL A 230 -0.77 -5.38 -11.30
N THR A 231 -1.98 -5.60 -10.78
CA THR A 231 -2.30 -6.82 -10.02
C THR A 231 -2.08 -8.07 -10.86
N ARG A 232 -2.56 -8.08 -12.11
CA ARG A 232 -2.39 -9.19 -13.04
C ARG A 232 -0.93 -9.44 -13.39
N SER A 233 -0.16 -8.38 -13.66
CA SER A 233 1.27 -8.47 -13.97
C SER A 233 2.05 -9.07 -12.80
N VAL A 234 1.80 -8.64 -11.56
CA VAL A 234 2.43 -9.22 -10.36
C VAL A 234 2.03 -10.68 -10.20
N TRP A 235 0.74 -11.01 -10.34
CA TRP A 235 0.24 -12.38 -10.24
C TRP A 235 0.88 -13.33 -11.27
N GLU A 236 0.90 -12.94 -12.54
CA GLU A 236 1.51 -13.73 -13.62
C GLU A 236 3.02 -13.91 -13.41
N SER A 237 3.70 -12.87 -12.93
CA SER A 237 5.14 -12.86 -12.68
C SER A 237 5.54 -13.67 -11.45
N PHE A 238 4.62 -13.89 -10.52
CA PHE A 238 4.76 -14.86 -9.41
C PHE A 238 4.19 -16.23 -9.77
N HIS A 239 4.06 -16.56 -11.06
CA HIS A 239 3.54 -17.85 -11.53
C HIS A 239 2.17 -18.19 -10.93
N GLN A 240 1.30 -17.19 -10.89
CA GLN A 240 -0.08 -17.29 -10.43
C GLN A 240 -0.24 -17.62 -8.93
N ASP A 241 0.70 -17.18 -8.09
CA ASP A 241 0.60 -17.32 -6.63
C ASP A 241 -0.76 -16.80 -6.10
N PRO A 242 -1.52 -17.63 -5.33
CA PRO A 242 -2.84 -17.27 -4.80
C PRO A 242 -2.90 -15.99 -3.96
N LYS A 243 -1.77 -15.54 -3.38
CA LYS A 243 -1.68 -14.27 -2.63
C LYS A 243 -1.93 -13.05 -3.52
N PHE A 244 -1.69 -13.17 -4.83
CA PHE A 244 -1.82 -12.07 -5.79
C PHE A 244 -3.01 -12.20 -6.75
N THR A 245 -3.89 -13.19 -6.55
CA THR A 245 -5.04 -13.44 -7.43
C THR A 245 -5.89 -12.17 -7.70
N PRO A 246 -6.11 -11.79 -8.97
CA PRO A 246 -7.00 -10.68 -9.33
C PRO A 246 -8.48 -10.94 -8.99
N SER A 247 -9.25 -9.87 -8.78
CA SER A 247 -10.69 -9.93 -8.49
C SER A 247 -11.54 -9.90 -9.76
N LEU A 248 -12.61 -10.70 -9.77
CA LEU A 248 -13.62 -10.68 -10.84
C LEU A 248 -14.47 -9.40 -10.77
N ALA A 249 -14.76 -8.90 -9.58
CA ALA A 249 -15.50 -7.66 -9.40
C ALA A 249 -14.75 -6.45 -9.98
N GLN A 250 -13.44 -6.33 -9.72
CA GLN A 250 -12.62 -5.31 -10.37
C GLN A 250 -12.56 -5.50 -11.89
N ARG A 251 -12.41 -6.75 -12.37
CA ARG A 251 -12.38 -7.05 -13.80
C ARG A 251 -13.64 -6.58 -14.53
N ARG A 252 -14.82 -6.75 -13.93
CA ARG A 252 -16.10 -6.28 -14.49
C ARG A 252 -16.14 -4.76 -14.66
N LEU A 253 -15.52 -3.99 -13.76
CA LEU A 253 -15.42 -2.53 -13.92
C LEU A 253 -14.54 -2.16 -15.12
N VAL A 254 -13.41 -2.84 -15.28
CA VAL A 254 -12.52 -2.65 -16.43
C VAL A 254 -13.23 -2.99 -17.74
N GLU A 255 -13.85 -4.17 -17.83
CA GLU A 255 -14.53 -4.65 -19.04
C GLU A 255 -15.76 -3.82 -19.41
N SER A 256 -16.42 -3.19 -18.42
CA SER A 256 -17.55 -2.28 -18.65
C SER A 256 -17.15 -0.81 -18.88
N GLY A 257 -15.86 -0.49 -18.91
CA GLY A 257 -15.36 0.88 -19.09
C GLY A 257 -15.60 1.81 -17.89
N ARG A 258 -15.93 1.26 -16.71
CA ARG A 258 -16.11 1.99 -15.45
C ARG A 258 -14.75 2.14 -14.75
N LEU A 259 -13.90 2.98 -15.31
CA LEU A 259 -12.49 3.09 -14.93
C LEU A 259 -12.23 4.06 -13.77
N GLY A 260 -13.25 4.49 -13.04
CA GLY A 260 -13.12 5.43 -11.92
C GLY A 260 -13.30 6.89 -12.32
N ARG A 261 -12.56 7.79 -11.67
CA ARG A 261 -12.73 9.25 -11.82
C ARG A 261 -12.56 9.73 -13.25
N LYS A 262 -11.62 9.14 -13.99
CA LYS A 262 -11.31 9.54 -15.37
C LYS A 262 -12.45 9.25 -16.37
N THR A 263 -13.38 8.36 -16.03
CA THR A 263 -14.57 8.03 -16.82
C THR A 263 -15.87 8.47 -16.15
N GLY A 264 -15.80 9.22 -15.04
CA GLY A 264 -16.96 9.66 -14.27
C GLY A 264 -17.67 8.54 -13.48
N GLN A 265 -17.18 7.30 -13.54
CA GLN A 265 -17.81 6.14 -12.91
C GLN A 265 -16.78 5.02 -12.67
N GLY A 266 -16.74 4.50 -11.45
CA GLY A 266 -16.02 3.28 -11.07
C GLY A 266 -16.85 2.50 -10.04
N TRP A 267 -16.27 2.25 -8.86
CA TRP A 267 -17.03 1.82 -7.67
C TRP A 267 -18.06 2.87 -7.26
N PHE A 268 -17.65 4.13 -7.34
CA PHE A 268 -18.50 5.27 -7.06
C PHE A 268 -18.86 6.03 -8.34
N SER A 269 -19.96 6.78 -8.30
CA SER A 269 -20.30 7.76 -9.34
C SER A 269 -19.55 9.07 -9.06
N TYR A 270 -18.99 9.65 -10.12
CA TYR A 270 -18.31 10.96 -10.12
C TYR A 270 -18.98 11.94 -11.09
N ALA A 271 -20.21 11.64 -11.51
CA ALA A 271 -21.02 12.57 -12.28
C ALA A 271 -21.41 13.79 -11.42
N ASP A 272 -21.63 14.93 -12.07
CA ASP A 272 -22.11 16.13 -11.38
C ASP A 272 -23.46 15.85 -10.71
N GLY A 273 -23.56 16.16 -9.41
CA GLY A 273 -24.76 15.90 -8.61
C GLY A 273 -24.91 14.46 -8.11
N ALA A 274 -23.94 13.58 -8.33
CA ALA A 274 -23.96 12.24 -7.75
C ALA A 274 -23.84 12.29 -6.22
N GLU A 275 -24.80 11.66 -5.53
CA GLU A 275 -24.70 11.44 -4.09
C GLU A 275 -23.65 10.37 -3.80
N ARG A 276 -22.75 10.66 -2.85
CA ARG A 276 -21.77 9.68 -2.40
C ARG A 276 -22.47 8.68 -1.47
N PRO A 277 -22.29 7.37 -1.69
CA PRO A 277 -22.76 6.38 -0.74
C PRO A 277 -22.11 6.62 0.63
N GLU A 278 -22.95 6.71 1.66
CA GLU A 278 -22.49 6.82 3.04
C GLU A 278 -22.19 5.43 3.62
N PRO A 279 -21.14 5.28 4.44
CA PRO A 279 -20.85 4.02 5.09
C PRO A 279 -21.94 3.64 6.09
N HIS A 280 -22.23 2.34 6.19
CA HIS A 280 -23.12 1.83 7.22
C HIS A 280 -22.66 2.27 8.61
N THR A 281 -23.57 2.90 9.36
CA THR A 281 -23.36 3.34 10.73
C THR A 281 -24.57 2.94 11.56
N ALA A 282 -24.33 2.12 12.59
CA ALA A 282 -25.36 1.62 13.48
C ALA A 282 -26.08 2.75 14.21
N ALA A 283 -27.37 2.56 14.45
CA ALA A 283 -28.18 3.51 15.22
C ALA A 283 -27.64 3.68 16.65
N PRO A 284 -27.95 4.81 17.33
CA PRO A 284 -27.59 4.99 18.72
C PRO A 284 -28.13 3.86 19.61
N ALA A 285 -27.26 3.29 20.45
CA ALA A 285 -27.57 2.25 21.41
C ALA A 285 -27.10 2.66 22.81
N LYS A 286 -27.75 2.10 23.83
CA LYS A 286 -27.44 2.43 25.23
C LYS A 286 -26.15 1.71 25.65
N ALA A 287 -25.16 2.47 26.08
CA ALA A 287 -23.92 1.91 26.63
C ALA A 287 -24.19 1.12 27.92
N PRO A 288 -23.53 -0.02 28.13
CA PRO A 288 -23.59 -0.74 29.40
C PRO A 288 -22.90 0.07 30.50
N ALA A 289 -23.45 0.06 31.71
CA ALA A 289 -22.86 0.77 32.85
C ALA A 289 -21.58 0.12 33.39
N LYS A 290 -21.40 -1.18 33.12
CA LYS A 290 -20.25 -1.96 33.58
C LYS A 290 -19.89 -3.06 32.58
N ILE A 291 -18.62 -3.40 32.52
CA ILE A 291 -18.10 -4.53 31.74
C ILE A 291 -17.08 -5.33 32.56
N VAL A 292 -16.80 -6.56 32.13
CA VAL A 292 -15.74 -7.38 32.74
C VAL A 292 -14.68 -7.72 31.69
N VAL A 293 -13.47 -7.20 31.85
CA VAL A 293 -12.31 -7.56 31.02
C VAL A 293 -11.69 -8.84 31.57
N ARG A 294 -11.57 -9.86 30.73
CA ARG A 294 -11.08 -11.19 31.09
C ARG A 294 -9.74 -11.46 30.42
N GLY A 295 -8.65 -11.34 31.15
CA GLY A 295 -7.29 -11.48 30.60
C GLY A 295 -6.76 -10.17 30.02
N ASP A 296 -5.78 -10.31 29.12
CA ASP A 296 -5.13 -9.22 28.38
C ASP A 296 -5.78 -9.09 27.00
N LEU A 297 -6.14 -7.86 26.59
CA LEU A 297 -6.78 -7.60 25.29
C LEU A 297 -5.76 -7.40 24.16
N GLY A 298 -4.47 -7.58 24.44
CA GLY A 298 -3.37 -7.41 23.49
C GLY A 298 -3.35 -6.01 22.89
N PRO A 299 -3.38 -5.87 21.56
CA PRO A 299 -3.41 -4.56 20.90
C PRO A 299 -4.60 -3.67 21.30
N ALA A 300 -5.67 -4.27 21.83
CA ALA A 300 -6.87 -3.57 22.26
C ALA A 300 -6.85 -3.17 23.75
N GLU A 301 -5.76 -3.42 24.47
CA GLU A 301 -5.60 -3.05 25.88
C GLU A 301 -5.84 -1.56 26.19
N PRO A 302 -5.47 -0.60 25.31
CA PRO A 302 -5.79 0.82 25.52
C PRO A 302 -7.30 1.12 25.65
N LEU A 303 -8.19 0.25 25.14
CA LEU A 303 -9.63 0.42 25.28
C LEU A 303 -10.08 0.44 26.75
N VAL A 304 -9.38 -0.25 27.65
CA VAL A 304 -9.76 -0.30 29.06
C VAL A 304 -9.79 1.10 29.68
N GLY A 305 -8.72 1.87 29.48
CA GLY A 305 -8.65 3.26 29.96
C GLY A 305 -9.71 4.14 29.30
N LEU A 306 -9.95 3.97 28.00
CA LEU A 306 -10.98 4.73 27.28
C LEU A 306 -12.39 4.45 27.82
N PHE A 307 -12.70 3.21 28.17
CA PHE A 307 -13.98 2.87 28.79
C PHE A 307 -14.13 3.47 30.19
N GLU A 308 -13.08 3.44 31.00
CA GLU A 308 -13.07 4.06 32.33
C GLU A 308 -13.25 5.59 32.24
N GLU A 309 -12.57 6.25 31.30
CA GLU A 309 -12.72 7.68 31.00
C GLU A 309 -14.13 8.05 30.53
N ALA A 310 -14.78 7.15 29.79
CA ALA A 310 -16.19 7.30 29.37
C ALA A 310 -17.20 6.98 30.49
N GLY A 311 -16.73 6.68 31.71
CA GLY A 311 -17.58 6.45 32.87
C GLY A 311 -18.17 5.04 32.97
N ILE A 312 -17.62 4.07 32.22
CA ILE A 312 -18.02 2.66 32.28
C ILE A 312 -17.22 1.98 33.41
N GLU A 313 -17.90 1.30 34.33
CA GLU A 313 -17.22 0.52 35.38
C GLU A 313 -16.53 -0.71 34.77
N VAL A 314 -15.20 -0.75 34.76
CA VAL A 314 -14.43 -1.90 34.25
C VAL A 314 -13.93 -2.78 35.38
N ARG A 315 -14.30 -4.06 35.37
CA ARG A 315 -13.76 -5.07 36.30
C ARG A 315 -12.80 -6.00 35.57
N ARG A 316 -11.63 -6.26 36.15
CA ARG A 316 -10.68 -7.24 35.60
C ARG A 316 -10.80 -8.60 36.26
N LYS A 317 -10.74 -9.66 35.44
CA LYS A 317 -10.64 -11.06 35.87
C LYS A 317 -9.58 -11.79 35.04
N ARG A 318 -9.05 -12.89 35.56
CA ARG A 318 -8.23 -13.82 34.76
C ARG A 318 -9.10 -14.42 33.64
N GLY A 319 -8.51 -14.62 32.46
CA GLY A 319 -9.21 -15.15 31.29
C GLY A 319 -8.36 -15.11 30.02
N ALA A 320 -9.02 -15.33 28.88
CA ALA A 320 -8.39 -15.58 27.57
C ALA A 320 -8.28 -14.35 26.65
N GLY A 321 -8.60 -13.16 27.13
CA GLY A 321 -8.46 -11.89 26.39
C GLY A 321 -9.74 -11.45 25.67
N PHE A 322 -10.80 -11.17 26.42
CA PHE A 322 -12.07 -10.67 25.87
C PHE A 322 -12.81 -9.75 26.85
N ILE A 323 -13.81 -9.02 26.35
CA ILE A 323 -14.68 -8.17 27.17
C ILE A 323 -16.04 -8.86 27.31
N GLN A 324 -16.44 -9.16 28.55
CA GLN A 324 -17.75 -9.71 28.84
C GLN A 324 -18.76 -8.59 29.14
N LEU A 325 -19.85 -8.57 28.37
CA LEU A 325 -20.98 -7.65 28.52
C LEU A 325 -21.93 -8.09 29.64
N PRO A 326 -22.78 -7.18 30.17
CA PRO A 326 -23.80 -7.53 31.16
C PRO A 326 -24.78 -8.61 30.68
N GLY A 327 -25.18 -8.59 29.41
CA GLY A 327 -26.04 -9.58 28.76
C GLY A 327 -25.40 -10.96 28.57
N ARG A 328 -24.16 -11.16 29.06
CA ARG A 328 -23.30 -12.35 28.88
C ARG A 328 -22.70 -12.54 27.49
N GLY A 329 -22.95 -11.62 26.55
CA GLY A 329 -22.21 -11.55 25.30
C GLY A 329 -20.72 -11.30 25.53
N GLU A 330 -19.89 -11.79 24.61
CA GLU A 330 -18.44 -11.66 24.67
C GLU A 330 -17.94 -10.89 23.45
N LEU A 331 -17.20 -9.81 23.72
CA LEU A 331 -16.53 -9.00 22.70
C LEU A 331 -15.09 -9.48 22.55
N MET A 332 -14.76 -9.91 21.34
CA MET A 332 -13.45 -10.45 21.00
C MET A 332 -12.79 -9.57 19.95
N LEU A 333 -11.49 -9.29 20.11
CA LEU A 333 -10.72 -8.66 19.05
C LEU A 333 -10.64 -9.64 17.87
N ALA A 334 -10.82 -9.13 16.66
CA ALA A 334 -10.70 -9.89 15.42
C ALA A 334 -9.52 -10.86 15.43
N ASP A 335 -9.85 -12.13 15.30
CA ASP A 335 -8.94 -13.24 15.02
C ASP A 335 -9.32 -13.82 13.64
N GLY A 336 -8.82 -15.01 13.30
CA GLY A 336 -9.16 -15.64 12.03
C GLY A 336 -10.39 -16.55 12.08
N GLU A 337 -11.21 -16.45 13.13
CA GLU A 337 -12.42 -17.25 13.30
C GLU A 337 -13.69 -16.43 13.05
N THR A 338 -14.84 -17.11 13.06
CA THR A 338 -16.16 -16.48 12.88
C THR A 338 -17.07 -16.75 14.06
N SER A 339 -18.01 -15.84 14.31
CA SER A 339 -18.89 -15.97 15.47
C SER A 339 -19.91 -17.10 15.33
N PHE A 340 -20.22 -17.57 14.10
CA PHE A 340 -21.13 -18.70 13.90
C PHE A 340 -20.56 -20.05 14.36
N GLU A 341 -19.23 -20.16 14.54
CA GLU A 341 -18.56 -21.37 15.06
C GLU A 341 -18.86 -21.60 16.55
N TYR A 342 -19.30 -20.55 17.24
CA TYR A 342 -19.62 -20.57 18.66
C TYR A 342 -21.12 -20.76 18.89
N HIS A 343 -21.54 -21.99 19.14
CA HIS A 343 -22.97 -22.31 19.29
C HIS A 343 -23.56 -21.98 20.68
N ARG A 344 -22.74 -21.88 21.72
CA ARG A 344 -23.21 -21.69 23.10
C ARG A 344 -23.00 -20.27 23.62
N GLU A 345 -22.04 -19.58 23.04
CA GLU A 345 -21.61 -18.23 23.36
C GLU A 345 -22.21 -17.24 22.36
N GLU A 346 -22.44 -16.00 22.82
CA GLU A 346 -22.80 -14.89 21.92
C GLU A 346 -21.57 -14.03 21.70
N ILE A 347 -20.87 -14.32 20.60
CA ILE A 347 -19.63 -13.62 20.25
C ILE A 347 -19.94 -12.43 19.34
N VAL A 348 -19.39 -11.27 19.68
CA VAL A 348 -19.33 -10.08 18.83
C VAL A 348 -17.86 -9.73 18.62
N TYR A 349 -17.37 -9.89 17.39
CA TYR A 349 -16.04 -9.45 17.05
C TYR A 349 -16.00 -7.93 16.90
N PHE A 350 -14.91 -7.31 17.35
CA PHE A 350 -14.54 -5.95 16.99
C PHE A 350 -13.20 -5.93 16.27
N ASP A 351 -13.09 -5.10 15.25
CA ASP A 351 -11.92 -5.08 14.38
C ASP A 351 -10.71 -4.37 15.01
N LEU A 352 -9.53 -4.68 14.47
CA LEU A 352 -8.28 -4.03 14.82
C LEU A 352 -8.33 -2.54 14.45
N ALA A 353 -7.85 -1.69 15.36
CA ALA A 353 -7.54 -0.29 15.05
C ALA A 353 -6.03 -0.06 15.05
N LEU A 354 -5.56 0.88 14.22
CA LEU A 354 -4.17 1.35 14.30
C LEU A 354 -3.90 1.99 15.67
N ASP A 355 -4.87 2.78 16.16
CA ASP A 355 -4.86 3.48 17.43
C ASP A 355 -6.31 3.65 17.90
N TYR A 356 -6.71 2.89 18.92
CA TYR A 356 -8.08 2.92 19.44
C TYR A 356 -8.47 4.27 20.05
N ALA A 357 -7.54 5.08 20.54
CA ALA A 357 -7.85 6.40 21.08
C ALA A 357 -8.21 7.37 19.95
N ARG A 358 -7.50 7.29 18.82
CA ARG A 358 -7.67 8.20 17.68
C ARG A 358 -8.70 7.73 16.65
N ALA A 359 -8.99 6.44 16.59
CA ALA A 359 -9.96 5.88 15.65
C ALA A 359 -11.34 6.51 15.88
N SER A 360 -11.93 7.06 14.82
CA SER A 360 -13.27 7.66 14.85
C SER A 360 -14.38 6.65 14.54
N ARG A 361 -14.00 5.46 14.05
CA ARG A 361 -14.90 4.34 13.75
C ARG A 361 -14.37 3.03 14.34
N ILE A 362 -15.28 2.13 14.72
CA ILE A 362 -15.01 0.72 14.99
C ILE A 362 -15.94 -0.14 14.16
N VAL A 363 -15.45 -1.30 13.73
CA VAL A 363 -16.23 -2.28 12.99
C VAL A 363 -16.54 -3.45 13.90
N LEU A 364 -17.81 -3.86 13.94
CA LEU A 364 -18.30 -5.02 14.65
C LEU A 364 -18.82 -6.07 13.67
N SER A 365 -18.72 -7.33 14.06
CA SER A 365 -19.28 -8.47 13.33
C SER A 365 -19.88 -9.45 14.30
N THR A 366 -21.00 -10.04 13.91
CA THR A 366 -21.63 -11.13 14.65
C THR A 366 -22.53 -11.93 13.72
N ARG A 367 -22.80 -13.18 14.09
CA ARG A 367 -23.61 -14.11 13.33
C ARG A 367 -25.05 -13.62 13.23
N GLU A 368 -25.73 -14.12 12.21
CA GLU A 368 -27.17 -13.97 12.14
C GLU A 368 -27.84 -14.62 13.37
N GLY A 369 -28.77 -13.90 13.99
CA GLY A 369 -29.51 -14.37 15.16
C GLY A 369 -28.86 -14.11 16.52
N THR A 370 -27.72 -13.41 16.60
CA THR A 370 -27.21 -12.88 17.88
C THR A 370 -28.27 -12.01 18.56
N ALA A 371 -28.42 -12.14 19.89
CA ALA A 371 -29.42 -11.37 20.62
C ALA A 371 -29.27 -9.86 20.36
N PRO A 372 -30.37 -9.14 20.05
CA PRO A 372 -30.34 -7.69 19.85
C PRO A 372 -29.79 -6.92 21.05
N GLU A 373 -29.96 -7.45 22.26
CA GLU A 373 -29.38 -6.90 23.48
C GLU A 373 -27.85 -6.94 23.44
N THR A 374 -27.26 -8.09 23.13
CA THR A 374 -25.80 -8.26 23.05
C THR A 374 -25.17 -7.35 21.99
N LEU A 375 -25.73 -7.30 20.78
CA LEU A 375 -25.24 -6.38 19.75
C LEU A 375 -25.45 -4.91 20.16
N GLY A 376 -26.59 -4.58 20.77
CA GLY A 376 -26.89 -3.24 21.27
C GLY A 376 -25.92 -2.78 22.36
N GLU A 377 -25.57 -3.65 23.30
CA GLU A 377 -24.57 -3.37 24.33
C GLU A 377 -23.19 -3.14 23.71
N ALA A 378 -22.79 -3.96 22.73
CA ALA A 378 -21.52 -3.81 22.02
C ALA A 378 -21.44 -2.48 21.25
N VAL A 379 -22.51 -2.14 20.50
CA VAL A 379 -22.61 -0.88 19.76
C VAL A 379 -22.58 0.31 20.73
N GLY A 380 -23.39 0.28 21.78
CA GLY A 380 -23.47 1.35 22.77
C GLY A 380 -22.15 1.57 23.50
N LEU A 381 -21.41 0.48 23.79
CA LEU A 381 -20.10 0.53 24.43
C LEU A 381 -19.09 1.35 23.61
N PHE A 382 -18.98 1.10 22.31
CA PHE A 382 -18.07 1.87 21.45
C PHE A 382 -18.60 3.27 21.12
N GLN A 383 -19.91 3.46 21.02
CA GLN A 383 -20.51 4.80 20.85
C GLN A 383 -20.27 5.71 22.07
N ALA A 384 -20.19 5.17 23.29
CA ALA A 384 -19.81 5.92 24.48
C ALA A 384 -18.40 6.54 24.37
N LEU A 385 -17.53 5.95 23.56
CA LEU A 385 -16.20 6.49 23.24
C LEU A 385 -16.24 7.55 22.12
N GLY A 386 -17.43 7.98 21.69
CA GLY A 386 -17.62 8.94 20.58
C GLY A 386 -17.38 8.34 19.19
N LYS A 387 -17.36 7.01 19.05
CA LYS A 387 -17.05 6.33 17.79
C LYS A 387 -18.30 6.04 16.98
N GLN A 388 -18.19 6.18 15.66
CA GLN A 388 -19.14 5.59 14.73
C GLN A 388 -18.94 4.07 14.72
N VAL A 389 -20.02 3.30 14.61
CA VAL A 389 -19.95 1.83 14.64
C VAL A 389 -20.51 1.27 13.35
N SER A 390 -19.69 0.57 12.56
CA SER A 390 -20.17 -0.24 11.44
C SER A 390 -20.43 -1.66 11.92
N VAL A 391 -21.57 -2.24 11.56
CA VAL A 391 -21.82 -3.67 11.73
C VAL A 391 -21.77 -4.29 10.34
N ILE A 392 -20.96 -5.33 10.17
CA ILE A 392 -20.76 -6.03 8.89
C ILE A 392 -21.19 -7.49 9.01
N GLY A 393 -21.24 -8.20 7.88
CA GLY A 393 -21.48 -9.65 7.88
C GLY A 393 -20.39 -10.44 8.60
N ASP A 394 -20.74 -11.63 9.09
CA ASP A 394 -19.81 -12.51 9.81
C ASP A 394 -18.72 -13.04 8.88
N VAL A 395 -17.47 -12.65 9.14
CA VAL A 395 -16.30 -12.97 8.32
C VAL A 395 -15.06 -13.13 9.19
N PRO A 396 -14.20 -14.13 8.93
CA PRO A 396 -12.97 -14.27 9.69
C PRO A 396 -11.98 -13.16 9.34
N GLY A 397 -11.22 -12.70 10.33
CA GLY A 397 -10.22 -11.66 10.17
C GLY A 397 -10.77 -10.25 9.92
N MET A 398 -12.09 -10.06 9.91
CA MET A 398 -12.75 -8.76 9.77
C MET A 398 -12.25 -7.96 8.55
N ILE A 399 -12.06 -6.64 8.63
CA ILE A 399 -11.59 -5.80 7.51
C ILE A 399 -10.14 -5.39 7.73
N VAL A 400 -9.87 -4.71 8.84
CA VAL A 400 -8.57 -4.13 9.14
C VAL A 400 -7.59 -5.23 9.54
N ALA A 401 -7.98 -6.14 10.45
CA ALA A 401 -7.08 -7.16 10.97
C ALA A 401 -6.52 -8.08 9.86
N ARG A 402 -7.37 -8.62 8.97
CA ARG A 402 -6.92 -9.45 7.83
C ARG A 402 -6.06 -8.67 6.84
N THR A 403 -6.39 -7.41 6.60
CA THR A 403 -5.63 -6.57 5.67
C THR A 403 -4.23 -6.32 6.23
N VAL A 404 -4.13 -5.90 7.50
CA VAL A 404 -2.84 -5.68 8.17
C VAL A 404 -2.03 -6.96 8.25
N ALA A 405 -2.65 -8.10 8.56
CA ALA A 405 -1.98 -9.39 8.62
C ALA A 405 -1.35 -9.76 7.27
N MET A 406 -2.09 -9.62 6.16
CA MET A 406 -1.58 -9.90 4.82
C MET A 406 -0.48 -8.91 4.38
N LEU A 407 -0.60 -7.63 4.74
CA LEU A 407 0.44 -6.63 4.48
C LEU A 407 1.73 -6.95 5.24
N ALA A 408 1.62 -7.31 6.52
CA ALA A 408 2.73 -7.74 7.35
C ALA A 408 3.38 -9.02 6.82
N ASP A 409 2.58 -9.98 6.37
CA ASP A 409 3.07 -11.25 5.81
C ASP A 409 3.90 -11.04 4.55
N LEU A 410 3.40 -10.27 3.59
CA LEU A 410 4.14 -9.98 2.36
C LEU A 410 5.38 -9.12 2.61
N ALA A 411 5.33 -8.21 3.57
CA ALA A 411 6.49 -7.42 3.97
C ALA A 411 7.57 -8.32 4.61
N ALA A 412 7.17 -9.23 5.50
CA ALA A 412 8.09 -10.17 6.15
C ALA A 412 8.71 -11.14 5.14
N ASP A 413 7.93 -11.66 4.19
CA ASP A 413 8.41 -12.51 3.10
C ASP A 413 9.37 -11.76 2.17
N ALA A 414 9.10 -10.49 1.86
CA ALA A 414 10.02 -9.67 1.06
C ALA A 414 11.38 -9.49 1.75
N VAL A 415 11.39 -9.21 3.06
CA VAL A 415 12.64 -9.10 3.82
C VAL A 415 13.38 -10.43 3.90
N ASP A 416 12.69 -11.52 4.22
CA ASP A 416 13.33 -12.84 4.37
C ASP A 416 13.90 -13.39 3.06
N ARG A 417 13.30 -13.01 1.92
CA ARG A 417 13.82 -13.34 0.59
C ARG A 417 14.92 -12.39 0.10
N GLY A 418 15.36 -11.45 0.93
CA GLY A 418 16.42 -10.50 0.59
C GLY A 418 16.01 -9.48 -0.48
N VAL A 419 14.71 -9.19 -0.62
CA VAL A 419 14.24 -8.16 -1.55
C VAL A 419 14.70 -6.79 -1.10
N ALA A 420 14.52 -6.47 0.18
CA ALA A 420 14.91 -5.20 0.77
C ALA A 420 15.10 -5.35 2.29
N THR A 421 15.69 -4.34 2.93
CA THR A 421 15.77 -4.31 4.40
C THR A 421 14.40 -4.01 5.01
N ALA A 422 14.18 -4.36 6.28
CA ALA A 422 12.93 -4.05 6.98
C ALA A 422 12.64 -2.53 7.00
N GLU A 423 13.68 -1.72 7.24
CA GLU A 423 13.58 -0.25 7.24
C GLU A 423 13.19 0.30 5.86
N ASP A 424 13.78 -0.23 4.79
CA ASP A 424 13.46 0.17 3.42
C ASP A 424 12.03 -0.22 3.05
N VAL A 425 11.57 -1.41 3.46
CA VAL A 425 10.18 -1.83 3.24
C VAL A 425 9.20 -0.88 3.93
N ASP A 426 9.42 -0.59 5.21
CA ASP A 426 8.55 0.31 5.98
C ASP A 426 8.59 1.76 5.46
N THR A 427 9.76 2.22 5.02
CA THR A 427 9.92 3.53 4.39
C THR A 427 9.18 3.59 3.05
N ALA A 428 9.31 2.56 2.23
CA ALA A 428 8.65 2.47 0.93
C ALA A 428 7.13 2.52 1.07
N MET A 429 6.56 1.78 2.02
CA MET A 429 5.10 1.77 2.20
C MET A 429 4.57 3.10 2.75
N ARG A 430 5.28 3.75 3.67
CA ARG A 430 4.90 5.07 4.17
C ARG A 430 4.97 6.16 3.09
N LEU A 431 6.01 6.16 2.28
CA LEU A 431 6.28 7.25 1.34
C LEU A 431 5.72 7.03 -0.06
N GLY A 432 5.59 5.77 -0.49
CA GLY A 432 5.11 5.40 -1.82
C GLY A 432 3.59 5.38 -1.91
N VAL A 433 2.92 4.90 -0.85
CA VAL A 433 1.45 4.74 -0.82
C VAL A 433 0.79 5.38 0.40
N ASN A 434 1.50 6.22 1.15
CA ASN A 434 0.97 6.97 2.31
C ASN A 434 0.35 6.07 3.39
N TYR A 435 0.93 4.90 3.63
CA TYR A 435 0.49 4.07 4.76
C TYR A 435 0.77 4.79 6.08
N PRO A 436 -0.13 4.63 7.07
CA PRO A 436 0.00 5.34 8.34
C PRO A 436 1.15 4.81 9.21
N ALA A 437 1.58 3.58 8.97
CA ALA A 437 2.75 2.94 9.57
C ALA A 437 3.40 2.01 8.55
N GLY A 438 4.69 1.72 8.73
CA GLY A 438 5.32 0.62 8.01
C GLY A 438 4.67 -0.72 8.37
N PRO A 439 4.44 -1.65 7.44
CA PRO A 439 3.80 -2.93 7.74
C PRO A 439 4.57 -3.78 8.77
N LEU A 440 5.90 -3.71 8.84
CA LEU A 440 6.68 -4.47 9.81
C LEU A 440 6.67 -3.77 11.19
N GLU A 441 6.80 -2.45 11.23
CA GLU A 441 6.53 -1.63 12.42
C GLU A 441 5.13 -1.90 13.00
N TRP A 442 4.11 -2.00 12.14
CA TRP A 442 2.74 -2.28 12.55
C TRP A 442 2.60 -3.71 13.06
N ALA A 443 3.23 -4.68 12.38
CA ALA A 443 3.26 -6.07 12.83
C ALA A 443 3.86 -6.22 14.24
N ALA A 444 4.96 -5.52 14.52
CA ALA A 444 5.59 -5.52 15.85
C ALA A 444 4.68 -4.93 16.94
N LYS A 445 3.83 -3.94 16.62
CA LYS A 445 2.86 -3.39 17.57
C LYS A 445 1.69 -4.33 17.83
N VAL A 446 1.25 -5.08 16.83
CA VAL A 446 0.13 -6.03 16.94
C VAL A 446 0.58 -7.36 17.56
N GLY A 447 1.84 -7.74 17.34
CA GLY A 447 2.42 -9.02 17.70
C GLY A 447 2.43 -9.97 16.50
N HIS A 448 3.61 -10.46 16.11
CA HIS A 448 3.76 -11.31 14.94
C HIS A 448 3.09 -12.67 15.14
N GLN A 449 3.10 -13.20 16.38
CA GLN A 449 2.42 -14.46 16.70
C GLN A 449 0.90 -14.36 16.48
N ARG A 450 0.28 -13.26 16.92
CA ARG A 450 -1.16 -12.99 16.68
C ARG A 450 -1.47 -12.92 15.19
N LEU A 451 -0.67 -12.19 14.42
CA LEU A 451 -0.87 -12.07 12.97
C LEU A 451 -0.67 -13.41 12.25
N SER A 452 0.37 -14.19 12.61
CA SER A 452 0.57 -15.53 12.04
C SER A 452 -0.56 -16.50 12.41
N GLY A 453 -1.09 -16.41 13.64
CA GLY A 453 -2.23 -17.20 14.10
C GLY A 453 -3.49 -16.85 13.33
N LEU A 454 -3.81 -15.55 13.21
CA LEU A 454 -4.94 -15.05 12.41
C LEU A 454 -4.87 -15.57 10.97
N LEU A 455 -3.70 -15.50 10.33
CA LEU A 455 -3.52 -16.02 8.97
C LEU A 455 -3.63 -17.55 8.91
N GLY A 456 -3.16 -18.28 9.92
CA GLY A 456 -3.36 -19.72 10.04
C GLY A 456 -4.85 -20.10 10.06
N GLU A 457 -5.61 -19.45 10.94
CA GLU A 457 -7.06 -19.64 11.05
C GLU A 457 -7.80 -19.25 9.76
N LEU A 458 -7.41 -18.15 9.10
CA LEU A 458 -7.91 -17.79 7.77
C LEU A 458 -7.57 -18.84 6.72
N HIS A 459 -6.39 -19.45 6.79
CA HIS A 459 -5.98 -20.49 5.84
C HIS A 459 -6.80 -21.76 6.00
N GLU A 460 -7.18 -22.13 7.22
CA GLU A 460 -8.05 -23.28 7.47
C GLU A 460 -9.45 -23.07 6.88
N ARG A 461 -10.01 -21.87 7.04
CA ARG A 461 -11.34 -21.49 6.52
C ARG A 461 -11.34 -21.19 5.02
N TYR A 462 -10.21 -20.73 4.49
CA TYR A 462 -9.98 -20.51 3.07
C TYR A 462 -8.75 -21.29 2.58
N PRO A 463 -8.88 -22.61 2.34
CA PRO A 463 -7.77 -23.52 2.05
C PRO A 463 -7.25 -23.41 0.62
N THR A 464 -7.03 -22.19 0.13
CA THR A 464 -6.51 -21.88 -1.22
C THR A 464 -5.00 -21.64 -1.25
N GLY A 465 -4.35 -21.60 -0.09
CA GLY A 465 -2.94 -21.21 0.07
C GLY A 465 -2.72 -19.70 0.17
N ARG A 466 -3.73 -18.87 -0.15
CA ARG A 466 -3.65 -17.40 -0.07
C ARG A 466 -3.24 -16.90 1.31
N TYR A 467 -3.85 -17.44 2.35
CA TYR A 467 -3.62 -17.02 3.73
C TYR A 467 -2.54 -17.83 4.45
N ALA A 468 -1.87 -18.77 3.78
CA ALA A 468 -0.79 -19.53 4.40
C ALA A 468 0.30 -18.55 4.89
N PRO A 469 0.60 -18.51 6.21
CA PRO A 469 1.60 -17.59 6.75
C PRO A 469 2.98 -17.85 6.14
N SER A 470 3.68 -16.81 5.74
CA SER A 470 5.07 -16.90 5.31
C SER A 470 5.96 -17.36 6.47
N LEU A 471 7.03 -18.09 6.15
CA LEU A 471 8.04 -18.44 7.14
C LEU A 471 8.67 -17.19 7.78
N GLY A 472 8.73 -16.07 7.07
CA GLY A 472 9.25 -14.81 7.60
C GLY A 472 8.40 -14.26 8.74
N LEU A 473 7.07 -14.27 8.59
CA LEU A 473 6.18 -13.84 9.66
C LEU A 473 6.23 -14.83 10.85
N VAL A 474 6.19 -16.13 10.57
CA VAL A 474 6.23 -17.18 11.61
C VAL A 474 7.51 -17.11 12.44
N ARG A 475 8.68 -16.97 11.80
CA ARG A 475 9.97 -16.86 12.51
C ARG A 475 10.02 -15.66 13.45
N ARG A 476 9.45 -14.52 13.03
CA ARG A 476 9.35 -13.32 13.88
C ARG A 476 8.47 -13.57 15.10
N GLY A 477 7.34 -14.27 14.92
CA GLY A 477 6.47 -14.68 16.03
C GLY A 477 7.20 -15.55 17.07
N TYR A 478 7.95 -16.57 16.64
CA TYR A 478 8.74 -17.39 17.56
C TYR A 478 9.87 -16.60 18.25
N ALA A 479 10.49 -15.65 17.56
CA ALA A 479 11.53 -14.80 18.12
C ALA A 479 10.99 -13.84 19.21
N GLU A 480 9.75 -13.36 19.07
CA GLU A 480 9.06 -12.56 20.10
C GLU A 480 8.73 -13.41 21.32
N TYR A 481 8.10 -14.57 21.12
CA TYR A 481 7.76 -15.49 22.21
C TYR A 481 8.99 -15.86 23.06
N ALA A 482 10.14 -16.09 22.41
CA ALA A 482 11.39 -16.40 23.09
C ALA A 482 11.96 -15.24 23.92
N LYS A 483 11.61 -13.98 23.59
CA LYS A 483 11.99 -12.80 24.39
C LYS A 483 11.07 -12.63 25.60
N ASP A 484 9.77 -12.85 25.42
CA ASP A 484 8.79 -12.70 26.50
C ASP A 484 8.87 -13.84 27.53
N SER A 485 9.44 -14.99 27.14
CA SER A 485 9.68 -16.15 28.01
C SER A 485 10.98 -16.08 28.82
N ARG A 486 11.77 -15.00 28.69
CA ARG A 486 13.03 -14.77 29.43
C ARG A 486 12.85 -13.62 30.41
#